data_AF-A0A359LYT1-F1
#
_entry.id   AF-A0A359LYT1-F1
#
_cell.length_a   1.000
_cell.length_b   1.000
_cell.length_c   1.000
_cell.angle_alpha   90.00
_cell.angle_beta   90.00
_cell.angle_gamma   90.00
#
_symmetry.space_group_name_H-M   'P 1'
#
loop_
_entity.id
_entity.type
_entity.pdbx_description
1 polymer ?
#
loop_
_entity_poly.entity_id
_entity_poly.type
_entity_poly.pdbx_seq_one_letter_code
_entity_poly.pdbx_strand_id
1 'polypeptide(L)'
;MIDPRAEYVRRLEERRAVSARLRQWHVWLGNAKLAVVLAVPVAFYAGLEWPVYAAAAALFTSLLAAHEFVVRRLDRARRAEALYERALERLDGAWAGRGESGEAYDEPDHPYAKDLDVFGRGGLFERLSVARTRAGEA
;
A
#
# COMPACT_ATOMS: atom_id res chain seq x y z
N MET A 1 17.84 -26.19 -0.73
CA MET A 1 17.95 -24.72 -0.83
C MET A 1 16.60 -24.21 -1.30
N ILE A 2 15.94 -23.34 -0.54
CA ILE A 2 14.72 -22.67 -1.00
C ILE A 2 15.15 -21.70 -2.10
N ASP A 3 14.50 -21.76 -3.27
CA ASP A 3 14.70 -20.75 -4.32
C ASP A 3 14.20 -19.38 -3.79
N PRO A 4 15.08 -18.38 -3.60
CA PRO A 4 14.68 -17.07 -3.10
C PRO A 4 13.60 -16.41 -3.95
N ARG A 5 13.61 -16.65 -5.27
CA ARG A 5 12.63 -16.10 -6.19
C ARG A 5 11.25 -16.69 -5.94
N ALA A 6 11.15 -18.01 -5.83
CA ALA A 6 9.90 -18.70 -5.50
C ALA A 6 9.28 -18.20 -4.20
N GLU A 7 10.09 -17.94 -3.16
CA GLU A 7 9.59 -17.40 -1.88
C GLU A 7 9.07 -15.95 -2.01
N TYR A 8 9.75 -15.09 -2.78
CA TYR A 8 9.28 -13.73 -3.03
C TYR A 8 7.97 -13.70 -3.82
N VAL A 9 7.83 -14.55 -4.85
CA VAL A 9 6.57 -14.69 -5.61
C VAL A 9 5.44 -15.16 -4.71
N ARG A 10 5.68 -16.20 -3.90
CA ARG A 10 4.69 -16.72 -2.93
C ARG A 10 4.20 -15.62 -1.98
N ARG A 11 5.10 -14.83 -1.41
CA ARG A 11 4.73 -13.72 -0.51
C ARG A 11 3.98 -12.60 -1.23
N LEU A 12 4.36 -12.29 -2.47
CA LEU A 12 3.64 -11.30 -3.28
C LEU A 12 2.20 -11.74 -3.55
N GLU A 13 1.99 -13.00 -3.90
CA GLU A 13 0.66 -13.58 -4.12
C GLU A 13 -0.20 -13.55 -2.85
N GLU A 14 0.37 -13.91 -1.69
CA GLU A 14 -0.32 -13.80 -0.39
C GLU A 14 -0.78 -12.36 -0.11
N ARG A 15 0.07 -11.36 -0.39
CA ARG A 15 -0.29 -9.95 -0.17
C ARG A 15 -1.36 -9.48 -1.15
N ARG A 16 -1.27 -9.86 -2.42
CA ARG A 16 -2.30 -9.60 -3.45
C ARG A 16 -3.64 -10.22 -3.08
N ALA A 17 -3.66 -11.44 -2.53
CA ALA A 17 -4.89 -12.06 -2.06
C ALA A 17 -5.52 -11.25 -0.90
N VAL A 18 -4.70 -10.77 0.04
CA VAL A 18 -5.16 -9.92 1.15
C VAL A 18 -5.70 -8.59 0.65
N SER A 19 -5.02 -7.91 -0.28
CA SER A 19 -5.49 -6.64 -0.82
C SER A 19 -6.75 -6.80 -1.68
N ALA A 20 -6.87 -7.88 -2.44
CA ALA A 20 -8.08 -8.20 -3.20
C ALA A 20 -9.29 -8.36 -2.27
N ARG A 21 -9.14 -9.11 -1.16
CA ARG A 21 -10.19 -9.25 -0.14
C ARG A 21 -10.56 -7.91 0.49
N LEU A 22 -9.57 -7.10 0.88
CA LEU A 22 -9.82 -5.77 1.47
C LEU A 22 -10.48 -4.80 0.48
N ARG A 23 -10.17 -4.92 -0.81
CA ARG A 23 -10.81 -4.13 -1.87
C ARG A 23 -12.30 -4.44 -1.99
N GLN A 24 -12.68 -5.72 -1.91
CA GLN A 24 -14.10 -6.12 -1.88
C GLN A 24 -14.81 -5.54 -0.64
N TRP A 25 -14.19 -5.62 0.54
CA TRP A 25 -14.73 -5.00 1.76
C TRP A 25 -14.89 -3.49 1.63
N HIS A 26 -13.94 -2.80 1.00
CA HIS A 26 -14.01 -1.37 0.77
C HIS A 26 -15.22 -0.99 -0.10
N VAL A 27 -15.47 -1.74 -1.19
CA VAL A 27 -16.65 -1.54 -2.05
C VAL A 27 -17.94 -1.83 -1.30
N TRP A 28 -17.99 -2.96 -0.57
CA TRP A 28 -19.18 -3.35 0.20
C TRP A 28 -19.53 -2.31 1.27
N LEU A 29 -18.54 -1.79 2.00
CA LEU A 29 -18.73 -0.71 2.98
C LEU A 29 -19.20 0.60 2.32
N GLY A 30 -18.74 0.90 1.11
CA GLY A 30 -19.24 2.01 0.29
C GLY A 30 -20.74 1.84 0.00
N ASN A 31 -21.13 0.70 -0.55
CA ASN A 31 -22.53 0.39 -0.87
C ASN A 31 -23.41 0.34 0.38
N ALA A 32 -22.92 -0.19 1.50
CA ALA A 32 -23.65 -0.22 2.77
C ALA A 32 -23.96 1.20 3.29
N LYS A 33 -22.98 2.13 3.21
CA LYS A 33 -23.21 3.53 3.57
C LYS A 33 -24.28 4.18 2.68
N LEU A 34 -24.25 3.92 1.37
CA LEU A 34 -25.27 4.41 0.45
C LEU A 34 -26.66 3.86 0.79
N ALA A 35 -26.77 2.57 1.08
CA ALA A 35 -28.03 1.95 1.48
C ALA A 35 -28.61 2.58 2.75
N VAL A 36 -27.79 2.89 3.75
CA VAL A 36 -28.24 3.58 4.98
C VAL A 36 -28.77 4.97 4.65
N VAL A 37 -28.07 5.76 3.83
CA VAL A 37 -28.52 7.09 3.42
C VAL A 37 -29.85 7.03 2.66
N LEU A 38 -30.03 6.03 1.78
CA LEU A 38 -31.28 5.82 1.05
C LEU A 38 -32.43 5.31 1.93
N ALA A 39 -32.15 4.63 3.04
CA ALA A 39 -33.16 4.14 3.96
C ALA A 39 -33.79 5.26 4.81
N VAL A 40 -33.08 6.37 5.04
CA VAL A 40 -33.57 7.52 5.84
C VAL A 40 -34.87 8.14 5.27
N PRO A 41 -34.97 8.51 3.98
CA PRO A 41 -36.22 9.06 3.43
C PRO A 41 -37.37 8.04 3.43
N VAL A 42 -37.07 6.75 3.29
CA VAL A 42 -38.07 5.67 3.39
C VAL A 42 -38.62 5.58 4.82
N ALA A 43 -37.73 5.62 5.82
CA ALA A 43 -38.10 5.65 7.23
C ALA A 43 -38.96 6.87 7.57
N PHE A 44 -38.62 8.02 6.99
CA PHE A 44 -39.38 9.26 7.12
C PHE A 44 -40.78 9.15 6.53
N TYR A 45 -40.91 8.64 5.30
CA TYR A 45 -42.21 8.43 4.66
C TYR A 45 -43.08 7.42 5.40
N ALA A 46 -42.46 6.39 5.99
CA ALA A 46 -43.15 5.37 6.79
C ALA A 46 -43.59 5.86 8.19
N GLY A 47 -43.26 7.10 8.58
CA GLY A 47 -43.61 7.65 9.89
C GLY A 47 -42.91 6.97 11.07
N LEU A 48 -41.68 6.47 10.86
CA LEU A 48 -40.92 5.83 11.93
C LEU A 48 -40.49 6.84 13.00
N GLU A 49 -40.47 6.38 14.25
CA GLU A 49 -40.10 7.16 15.42
C GLU A 49 -38.58 7.44 15.52
N TRP A 50 -38.20 8.40 16.36
CA TRP A 50 -36.81 8.85 16.55
C TRP A 50 -35.76 7.74 16.81
N PRO A 51 -36.06 6.60 17.49
CA PRO A 51 -35.06 5.57 17.75
C PRO A 51 -34.51 4.93 16.47
N VAL A 52 -35.29 4.90 15.39
CA VAL A 52 -34.85 4.36 14.10
C VAL A 52 -33.75 5.22 13.49
N TYR A 53 -33.88 6.55 13.58
CA TYR A 53 -32.85 7.47 13.10
C TYR A 53 -31.59 7.42 13.95
N ALA A 54 -31.75 7.28 15.27
CA ALA A 54 -30.61 7.07 16.17
C ALA A 54 -29.85 5.78 15.83
N ALA A 55 -30.57 4.68 15.55
CA ALA A 55 -29.98 3.42 15.11
C ALA A 55 -29.28 3.55 13.74
N ALA A 56 -29.90 4.24 12.78
CA ALA A 56 -29.30 4.49 11.47
C ALA A 56 -28.03 5.34 11.57
N ALA A 57 -28.03 6.38 12.41
CA ALA A 57 -26.87 7.22 12.67
C ALA A 57 -25.73 6.43 13.34
N ALA A 58 -26.05 5.58 14.32
CA ALA A 58 -25.08 4.70 14.95
C ALA A 58 -24.47 3.72 13.92
N LEU A 59 -25.30 3.05 13.12
CA LEU A 59 -24.85 2.15 12.06
C LEU A 59 -23.96 2.86 11.04
N PHE A 60 -24.35 4.05 10.59
CA PHE A 60 -23.56 4.84 9.64
C PHE A 60 -22.18 5.21 10.21
N THR A 61 -22.14 5.62 11.49
CA THR A 61 -20.89 5.97 12.17
C THR A 61 -19.98 4.75 12.33
N SER A 62 -20.53 3.59 12.69
CA SER A 62 -19.77 2.34 12.76
C SER A 62 -19.20 1.92 11.38
N LEU A 63 -19.99 2.07 10.31
CA LEU A 63 -19.54 1.82 8.94
C LEU A 63 -18.40 2.77 8.53
N LEU A 64 -18.44 4.03 8.96
CA LEU A 64 -17.38 4.99 8.68
C LEU A 64 -16.06 4.60 9.36
N ALA A 65 -16.11 4.21 10.63
CA ALA A 65 -14.93 3.73 11.37
C ALA A 65 -14.36 2.44 10.76
N ALA A 66 -15.23 1.49 10.40
CA ALA A 66 -14.81 0.25 9.73
C ALA A 66 -14.15 0.53 8.36
N HIS A 67 -14.69 1.49 7.60
CA HIS A 67 -14.14 1.89 6.32
C HIS A 67 -12.72 2.43 6.44
N GLU A 68 -12.48 3.34 7.38
CA GLU A 68 -11.16 3.91 7.65
C GLU A 68 -10.14 2.82 8.02
N PHE A 69 -10.55 1.85 8.86
CA PHE A 69 -9.70 0.71 9.21
C PHE A 69 -9.32 -0.13 7.97
N VAL A 70 -10.30 -0.44 7.10
CA VAL A 70 -10.08 -1.21 5.88
C VAL A 70 -9.16 -0.46 4.91
N VAL A 71 -9.36 0.84 4.72
CA VAL A 71 -8.51 1.70 3.86
C VAL A 71 -7.06 1.66 4.33
N ARG A 72 -6.82 1.92 5.63
CA ARG A 72 -5.46 1.88 6.19
C ARG A 72 -4.78 0.52 6.03
N ARG A 73 -5.56 -0.57 6.14
CA ARG A 73 -5.05 -1.93 5.96
C ARG A 73 -4.76 -2.24 4.49
N LEU A 74 -5.60 -1.76 3.58
CA LEU A 74 -5.41 -1.87 2.13
C LEU A 74 -4.15 -1.13 1.68
N ASP A 75 -3.91 0.09 2.19
CA ASP A 75 -2.71 0.86 1.85
C ASP A 75 -1.43 0.23 2.40
N ARG A 76 -1.50 -0.43 3.56
CA ARG A 76 -0.39 -1.25 4.06
C ARG A 76 -0.13 -2.47 3.18
N ALA A 77 -1.19 -3.17 2.73
CA ALA A 77 -1.04 -4.31 1.83
C ALA A 77 -0.44 -3.91 0.47
N ARG A 78 -0.93 -2.81 -0.13
CA ARG A 78 -0.39 -2.25 -1.40
C ARG A 78 1.08 -1.87 -1.29
N ARG A 79 1.48 -1.24 -0.18
CA ARG A 79 2.90 -0.92 0.06
C ARG A 79 3.77 -2.17 0.17
N ALA A 80 3.25 -3.24 0.78
CA ALA A 80 3.96 -4.52 0.84
C ALA A 80 4.05 -5.21 -0.53
N GLU A 81 3.01 -5.12 -1.37
CA GLU A 81 3.06 -5.62 -2.75
C GLU A 81 4.14 -4.90 -3.56
N ALA A 82 4.14 -3.55 -3.54
CA ALA A 82 5.14 -2.75 -4.24
C ALA A 82 6.58 -3.03 -3.76
N LEU A 83 6.77 -3.38 -2.49
CA LEU A 83 8.06 -3.80 -1.95
C LEU A 83 8.53 -5.11 -2.60
N TYR A 84 7.66 -6.10 -2.70
CA TYR A 84 8.00 -7.40 -3.27
C TYR A 84 8.14 -7.35 -4.79
N GLU A 85 7.33 -6.54 -5.48
CA GLU A 85 7.50 -6.29 -6.92
C GLU A 85 8.88 -5.71 -7.23
N ARG A 86 9.30 -4.67 -6.50
CA ARG A 86 10.65 -4.10 -6.65
C ARG A 86 11.76 -5.10 -6.28
N ALA A 87 11.53 -6.00 -5.33
CA ALA A 87 12.49 -7.05 -5.02
C ALA A 87 12.66 -8.04 -6.18
N LEU A 88 11.56 -8.45 -6.82
CA LEU A 88 11.61 -9.31 -8.01
C LEU A 88 12.25 -8.60 -9.20
N GLU A 89 11.92 -7.32 -9.42
CA GLU A 89 12.54 -6.50 -10.47
C GLU A 89 14.07 -6.39 -10.34
N ARG A 90 14.58 -6.35 -9.11
CA ARG A 90 16.03 -6.38 -8.85
C ARG A 90 16.65 -7.73 -9.16
N LEU A 91 15.94 -8.82 -8.89
CA LEU A 91 16.39 -10.18 -9.23
C LEU A 91 16.38 -10.40 -10.75
N ASP A 92 15.40 -9.85 -11.45
CA ASP A 92 15.26 -9.94 -12.91
C ASP A 92 16.16 -8.95 -13.66
N GLY A 93 16.98 -8.18 -12.93
CA GLY A 93 18.01 -7.32 -13.50
C GLY A 93 17.53 -5.97 -14.03
N ALA A 94 16.29 -5.60 -13.75
CA ALA A 94 15.67 -4.39 -14.30
C ALA A 94 15.64 -3.23 -13.29
N TRP A 95 16.60 -3.09 -12.36
CA TRP A 95 16.47 -2.11 -11.26
C TRP A 95 16.79 -0.66 -11.65
N ALA A 96 17.60 -0.44 -12.69
CA ALA A 96 18.17 0.86 -13.03
C ALA A 96 17.10 1.91 -13.41
N GLY A 97 17.17 3.08 -12.77
CA GLY A 97 16.23 4.20 -12.95
C GLY A 97 14.88 4.04 -12.25
N ARG A 98 14.75 3.12 -11.29
CA ARG A 98 13.51 2.85 -10.54
C ARG A 98 13.63 3.06 -9.03
N GLY A 99 14.82 3.36 -8.53
CA GLY A 99 15.12 3.69 -7.13
C GLY A 99 15.70 5.10 -6.98
N GLU A 100 16.05 5.45 -5.75
CA GLU A 100 16.87 6.64 -5.49
C GLU A 100 18.30 6.37 -5.97
N SER A 101 18.83 7.24 -6.85
CA SER A 101 20.17 7.09 -7.42
C SER A 101 21.28 7.41 -6.42
N GLY A 102 20.95 8.05 -5.30
CA GLY A 102 21.92 8.41 -4.26
C GLY A 102 22.90 9.51 -4.69
N GLU A 103 22.62 10.22 -5.79
CA GLU A 103 23.47 11.32 -6.29
C GLU A 103 23.70 12.43 -5.24
N ALA A 104 22.80 12.59 -4.28
CA ALA A 104 22.97 13.50 -3.15
C ALA A 104 24.14 13.11 -2.20
N TYR A 105 24.61 11.86 -2.27
CA TYR A 105 25.72 11.31 -1.48
C TYR A 105 27.00 11.12 -2.32
N ASP A 106 26.96 11.50 -3.61
CA ASP A 106 28.11 11.39 -4.50
C ASP A 106 29.14 12.49 -4.17
N GLU A 107 30.18 12.12 -3.44
CA GLU A 107 31.31 13.01 -3.14
C GLU A 107 32.31 12.98 -4.32
N PRO A 108 32.57 14.13 -5.00
CA PRO A 108 33.36 14.17 -6.23
C PRO A 108 34.78 13.61 -6.12
N ASP A 109 35.38 13.63 -4.92
CA ASP A 109 36.74 13.20 -4.63
C ASP A 109 36.82 11.79 -4.00
N HIS A 110 35.72 11.03 -3.96
CA HIS A 110 35.78 9.69 -3.37
C HIS A 110 36.54 8.72 -4.29
N PRO A 111 37.70 8.18 -3.87
CA PRO A 111 38.65 7.49 -4.75
C PRO A 111 38.12 6.19 -5.39
N TYR A 112 37.01 5.64 -4.89
CA TYR A 112 36.42 4.39 -5.39
C TYR A 112 34.96 4.52 -5.84
N ALA A 113 34.32 5.68 -5.65
CA ALA A 113 32.87 5.79 -5.86
C ALA A 113 32.49 5.71 -7.35
N LYS A 114 33.31 6.34 -8.20
CA LYS A 114 33.15 6.30 -9.66
C LYS A 114 33.53 4.94 -10.24
N ASP A 115 34.62 4.33 -9.78
CA ASP A 115 35.09 3.05 -10.31
C ASP A 115 34.15 1.88 -9.98
N LEU A 116 33.44 1.96 -8.85
CA LEU A 116 32.47 0.93 -8.42
C LEU A 116 31.02 1.26 -8.82
N ASP A 117 30.79 2.33 -9.58
CA ASP A 117 29.47 2.84 -9.95
C ASP A 117 28.51 2.86 -8.73
N VAL A 118 28.97 3.44 -7.61
CA VAL A 118 28.23 3.38 -6.33
C VAL A 118 26.94 4.20 -6.41
N PHE A 119 27.00 5.38 -7.00
CA PHE A 119 25.89 6.33 -7.12
C PHE A 119 25.52 6.59 -8.59
N GLY A 120 24.35 7.16 -8.82
CA GLY A 120 23.82 7.42 -10.16
C GLY A 120 22.92 6.29 -10.68
N ARG A 121 22.41 6.46 -11.91
CA ARG A 121 21.47 5.53 -12.53
C ARG A 121 22.11 4.16 -12.78
N GLY A 122 21.52 3.11 -12.21
CA GLY A 122 22.00 1.74 -12.29
C GLY A 122 23.06 1.37 -11.26
N GLY A 123 23.48 2.32 -10.42
CA GLY A 123 24.54 2.12 -9.44
C GLY A 123 24.19 1.19 -8.28
N LEU A 124 25.20 0.84 -7.48
CA LEU A 124 25.07 -0.09 -6.37
C LEU A 124 24.10 0.41 -5.29
N PHE A 125 24.11 1.73 -5.01
CA PHE A 125 23.19 2.36 -4.07
C PHE A 125 21.75 2.20 -4.52
N GLU A 126 21.46 2.46 -5.79
CA GLU A 126 20.11 2.28 -6.36
C GLU A 126 19.64 0.82 -6.27
N ARG A 127 20.58 -0.14 -6.47
CA ARG A 127 20.29 -1.58 -6.37
C ARG A 127 19.98 -2.01 -4.93
N LEU A 128 20.76 -1.54 -3.96
CA LEU A 128 20.71 -2.03 -2.58
C LEU A 128 19.72 -1.26 -1.71
N SER A 129 19.54 0.05 -1.95
CA SER A 129 18.71 0.89 -1.10
C SER A 129 17.23 0.47 -1.16
N VAL A 130 16.69 0.08 -0.01
CA VAL A 130 15.25 -0.22 0.19
C VAL A 130 14.58 0.86 1.05
N ALA A 131 15.32 1.93 1.37
CA ALA A 131 14.83 3.03 2.17
C ALA A 131 13.60 3.69 1.52
N ARG A 132 12.75 4.24 2.38
CA ARG A 132 11.53 4.96 2.00
C ARG A 132 11.48 6.37 2.60
N THR A 133 12.58 6.77 3.24
CA THR A 133 12.77 8.06 3.91
C THR A 133 14.23 8.43 3.79
N ARG A 134 14.53 9.73 3.62
CA ARG A 134 15.91 10.24 3.59
C ARG A 134 16.74 9.84 4.81
N ALA A 135 16.12 9.81 5.99
CA ALA A 135 16.79 9.38 7.22
C ALA A 135 17.21 7.90 7.21
N GLY A 136 16.60 7.06 6.36
CA GLY A 136 17.00 5.66 6.20
C GLY A 136 17.91 5.40 5.00
N GLU A 137 18.21 6.44 4.21
CA GLU A 137 19.13 6.39 3.06
C GLU A 137 20.59 6.63 3.47
N ALA A 138 20.83 7.30 4.60
CA ALA A 138 22.13 7.56 5.21
C ALA A 138 22.56 6.46 6.19
#